data_AF-A0A7L2SRT1-F1
#
_entry.id   AF-A0A7L2SRT1-F1
#
_cell.length_a   1.000
_cell.length_b   1.000
_cell.length_c   1.000
_cell.angle_alpha   90.00
_cell.angle_beta   90.00
_cell.angle_gamma   90.00
#
_symmetry.space_group_name_H-M   'P 1'
#
loop_
_entity.id
_entity.type
_entity.pdbx_description
1 polymer ?
#
loop_
_entity_poly.entity_id
_entity_poly.type
_entity_poly.pdbx_seq_one_letter_code
_entity_poly.pdbx_strand_id
1 'polypeptide(L)'
;GVTRLLLTRIPFFKEIIVSSFSCDSCCWSNTEIQSAGRIQEQGVRYTLAVTSRQDMNREVVKTDCASARIPELDFEIPAFSQKGVLTTIEGMIDRAVAGLEQDQPARRAMDKEVAGKIDEFIGKLRQLKEVNSPFTFILDDPSGNSFVENPQAPQRDEALVVTRYRRSPQQSAMLGLEVDAKPPDAAEDLRDEVLQFNTNCPECNAPASTNMKVVRI
;
A
#
# COMPACT_ATOMS: atom_id res chain seq x y z
N GLY A 1 -7.91 20.97 -13.16
CA GLY A 1 -6.68 20.36 -12.61
C GLY A 1 -6.09 19.41 -13.63
N VAL A 2 -4.82 19.09 -13.48
CA VAL A 2 -4.04 18.19 -14.34
C VAL A 2 -3.56 17.02 -13.48
N THR A 3 -3.81 15.78 -13.93
CA THR A 3 -3.22 14.58 -13.33
C THR A 3 -2.05 14.10 -14.18
N ARG A 4 -0.88 13.93 -13.57
CA ARG A 4 0.30 13.33 -14.19
C ARG A 4 0.48 11.92 -13.64
N LEU A 5 0.48 10.94 -14.53
CA LEU A 5 0.77 9.55 -14.20
C LEU A 5 2.23 9.25 -14.52
N LEU A 6 3.00 8.89 -13.51
CA LEU A 6 4.38 8.44 -13.65
C LEU A 6 4.43 6.96 -13.28
N LEU A 7 4.57 6.09 -14.29
CA LEU A 7 4.89 4.70 -14.08
C LEU A 7 6.40 4.59 -13.85
N THR A 8 6.79 4.16 -12.66
CA THR A 8 8.20 4.03 -12.30
C THR A 8 8.46 2.78 -11.47
N ARG A 9 9.71 2.29 -11.53
CA ARG A 9 10.23 1.27 -10.63
C ARG A 9 11.15 1.98 -9.64
N ILE A 10 10.79 1.95 -8.37
CA ILE A 10 11.71 2.41 -7.32
C ILE A 10 12.73 1.26 -7.10
N PRO A 11 14.05 1.50 -7.15
CA PRO A 11 15.05 0.48 -6.84
C PRO A 11 14.75 -0.21 -5.50
N PHE A 12 14.91 -1.53 -5.42
CA PHE A 12 14.52 -2.35 -4.25
C PHE A 12 13.01 -2.42 -3.94
N PHE A 13 12.19 -1.80 -4.78
CA PHE A 13 10.74 -1.80 -4.70
C PHE A 13 10.11 -2.09 -6.08
N LYS A 14 8.81 -2.37 -6.11
CA LYS A 14 8.12 -2.90 -7.31
C LYS A 14 7.57 -1.77 -8.19
N GLU A 15 6.96 -2.14 -9.32
CA GLU A 15 6.32 -1.20 -10.22
C GLU A 15 5.16 -0.47 -9.54
N ILE A 16 5.24 0.85 -9.53
CA ILE A 16 4.20 1.74 -9.02
C ILE A 16 3.77 2.75 -10.07
N ILE A 17 2.52 3.18 -9.91
CA ILE A 17 1.95 4.32 -10.61
C ILE A 17 1.86 5.44 -9.58
N VAL A 18 2.66 6.49 -9.78
CA VAL A 18 2.52 7.74 -9.03
C VAL A 18 1.56 8.64 -9.79
N SER A 19 0.43 8.96 -9.17
CA SER A 19 -0.59 9.86 -9.70
C SER A 19 -0.52 11.19 -8.97
N SER A 20 0.02 12.22 -9.65
CA SER A 20 0.13 13.57 -9.11
C SER A 20 -0.93 14.47 -9.73
N PHE A 21 -1.91 14.90 -8.94
CA PHE A 21 -2.91 15.89 -9.33
C PHE A 21 -2.51 17.28 -8.86
N SER A 22 -2.71 18.30 -9.70
CA SER A 22 -2.63 19.71 -9.31
C SER A 22 -3.76 20.53 -9.94
N CYS A 23 -4.34 21.47 -9.20
CA CYS A 23 -5.38 22.38 -9.70
C CYS A 23 -4.93 23.83 -9.63
N ASP A 24 -4.74 24.46 -10.80
CA ASP A 24 -4.27 25.86 -10.88
C ASP A 24 -5.31 26.88 -10.37
N SER A 25 -6.59 26.49 -10.32
CA SER A 25 -7.67 27.39 -9.88
C SER A 25 -7.83 27.48 -8.36
N CYS A 26 -7.49 26.42 -7.62
CA CYS A 26 -7.63 26.37 -6.15
C CYS A 26 -6.33 26.00 -5.42
N CYS A 27 -5.21 25.87 -6.16
CA CYS A 27 -3.89 25.47 -5.67
C CYS A 27 -3.82 24.11 -4.95
N TRP A 28 -4.89 23.30 -4.99
CA TRP A 28 -4.89 21.99 -4.38
C TRP A 28 -4.03 21.02 -5.20
N SER A 29 -3.20 20.24 -4.52
CA SER A 29 -2.41 19.18 -5.13
C SER A 29 -2.42 17.93 -4.25
N ASN A 30 -2.29 16.77 -4.89
CA ASN A 30 -2.29 15.47 -4.22
C ASN A 30 -1.44 14.49 -5.01
N THR A 31 -0.68 13.65 -4.31
CA THR A 31 0.15 12.60 -4.90
C THR A 31 -0.24 11.26 -4.30
N GLU A 32 -0.80 10.39 -5.13
CA GLU A 32 -1.23 9.05 -4.76
C GLU A 32 -0.30 8.01 -5.37
N ILE A 33 -0.04 6.94 -4.61
CA ILE A 33 0.61 5.74 -5.13
C ILE A 33 -0.43 4.66 -5.34
N GLN A 34 -0.43 4.09 -6.54
CA GLN A 34 -1.10 2.84 -6.85
C GLN A 34 -0.06 1.78 -7.17
N SER A 35 -0.26 0.59 -6.64
CA SER A 35 0.55 -0.57 -7.04
C SER A 35 0.14 -0.98 -8.45
N ALA A 36 1.09 -0.96 -9.40
CA ALA A 36 0.86 -1.49 -10.74
C ALA A 36 0.98 -3.03 -10.76
N GLY A 37 1.69 -3.58 -9.78
CA GLY A 37 1.93 -5.00 -9.63
C GLY A 37 0.75 -5.77 -9.03
N ARG A 38 0.69 -7.07 -9.35
CA ARG A 38 -0.22 -8.03 -8.70
C ARG A 38 0.03 -8.07 -7.19
N ILE A 39 -1.00 -8.41 -6.41
CA ILE A 39 -0.86 -8.75 -4.99
C ILE A 39 0.24 -9.81 -4.82
N GLN A 40 1.11 -9.63 -3.83
CA GLN A 40 2.23 -10.53 -3.59
C GLN A 40 1.79 -11.87 -3.02
N GLU A 41 2.62 -12.89 -3.20
CA GLU A 41 2.39 -14.23 -2.64
C GLU A 41 2.24 -14.21 -1.11
N GLN A 42 2.96 -13.31 -0.44
CA GLN A 42 2.98 -13.15 1.01
C GLN A 42 2.68 -11.71 1.39
N GLY A 43 1.98 -11.54 2.51
CA GLY A 43 1.90 -10.25 3.19
C GLY A 43 3.25 -9.90 3.81
N VAL A 44 3.44 -8.62 4.12
CA VAL A 44 4.66 -8.10 4.74
C VAL A 44 4.33 -7.26 5.96
N ARG A 45 5.12 -7.43 7.02
CA ARG A 45 5.09 -6.58 8.21
C ARG A 45 6.48 -6.02 8.44
N TYR A 46 6.56 -4.70 8.47
CA TYR A 46 7.74 -3.95 8.89
C TYR A 46 7.55 -3.56 10.36
N THR A 47 8.58 -3.77 11.17
CA THR A 47 8.64 -3.34 12.56
C THR A 47 9.95 -2.58 12.74
N LEU A 48 9.84 -1.26 12.85
CA LEU A 48 10.96 -0.33 12.96
C LEU A 48 11.05 0.17 14.39
N ALA A 49 12.21 -0.01 15.02
CA ALA A 49 12.57 0.68 16.25
C ALA A 49 13.09 2.08 15.90
N VAL A 50 12.28 3.10 16.12
CA VAL A 50 12.65 4.49 15.89
C VAL A 50 13.44 4.97 17.09
N THR A 51 14.74 5.18 16.92
CA THR A 51 15.68 5.55 18.00
C THR A 51 16.38 6.88 17.76
N SER A 52 16.35 7.37 16.53
CA SER A 52 17.00 8.60 16.12
C SER A 52 16.10 9.46 15.24
N ARG A 53 16.41 10.76 15.13
CA ARG A 53 15.75 11.62 14.13
C ARG A 53 16.01 11.19 12.69
N GLN A 54 17.10 10.47 12.41
CA GLN A 54 17.36 9.97 11.08
C GLN A 54 16.34 8.91 10.65
N ASP A 55 15.85 8.11 11.61
CA ASP A 55 14.80 7.13 11.34
C ASP A 55 13.48 7.79 10.92
N MET A 56 13.22 9.02 11.37
CA MET A 56 12.03 9.79 11.00
C MET A 56 12.01 10.16 9.50
N ASN A 57 13.19 10.24 8.88
CA ASN A 57 13.37 10.62 7.48
C ASN A 57 13.24 9.45 6.51
N ARG A 58 13.16 8.20 7.02
CA ARG A 58 13.04 7.01 6.17
C ARG A 58 11.82 7.11 5.28
N GLU A 59 12.00 6.85 3.99
CA GLU A 59 10.89 6.79 3.05
C GLU A 59 9.98 5.59 3.35
N VAL A 60 8.68 5.83 3.23
CA VAL A 60 7.62 4.85 3.46
C VAL A 60 6.68 4.87 2.28
N VAL A 61 6.51 3.72 1.66
CA VAL A 61 5.39 3.45 0.75
C VAL A 61 4.35 2.70 1.55
N LYS A 62 3.24 3.39 1.87
CA LYS A 62 2.07 2.77 2.48
C LYS A 62 1.01 2.56 1.40
N THR A 63 0.54 1.33 1.24
CA THR A 63 -0.62 1.03 0.38
C THR A 63 -1.94 1.32 1.10
N ASP A 64 -3.04 1.29 0.35
CA ASP A 64 -4.39 1.45 0.89
C ASP A 64 -4.77 0.31 1.85
N CYS A 65 -4.45 -0.93 1.51
CA CYS A 65 -4.71 -2.12 2.32
C CYS A 65 -3.79 -2.30 3.53
N ALA A 66 -2.75 -1.47 3.68
CA ALA A 66 -1.84 -1.53 4.82
C ALA A 66 -2.41 -0.84 6.07
N SER A 67 -2.09 -1.36 7.24
CA SER A 67 -2.30 -0.71 8.54
C SER A 67 -0.98 -0.18 9.10
N ALA A 68 -1.02 0.98 9.74
CA ALA A 68 0.16 1.56 10.41
C ALA A 68 -0.15 1.76 11.89
N ARG A 69 0.79 1.40 12.77
CA ARG A 69 0.60 1.45 14.23
C ARG A 69 1.82 2.00 14.96
N ILE A 70 1.55 2.71 16.06
CA ILE A 70 2.54 3.07 17.08
C ILE A 70 2.00 2.57 18.43
N PRO A 71 2.39 1.36 18.86
CA PRO A 71 1.82 0.70 20.05
C PRO A 71 1.99 1.51 21.34
N GLU A 72 3.09 2.25 21.49
CA GLU A 72 3.38 3.04 22.69
C GLU A 72 2.38 4.19 22.92
N LEU A 73 1.64 4.59 21.88
CA LEU A 73 0.57 5.58 21.96
C LEU A 73 -0.83 4.99 21.72
N ASP A 74 -0.97 3.67 21.56
CA ASP A 74 -2.21 3.04 21.08
C ASP A 74 -2.75 3.71 19.79
N PHE A 75 -1.82 4.15 18.93
CA PHE A 75 -2.16 4.83 17.68
C PHE A 75 -2.25 3.82 16.53
N GLU A 76 -3.34 3.88 15.77
CA GLU A 76 -3.54 3.05 14.58
C GLU A 76 -4.18 3.85 13.45
N ILE A 77 -3.61 3.69 12.24
CA ILE A 77 -4.22 4.04 10.97
C ILE A 77 -4.68 2.73 10.33
N PRO A 78 -5.99 2.41 10.35
CA PRO A 78 -6.49 1.16 9.83
C PRO A 78 -6.40 1.08 8.30
N ALA A 79 -6.40 -0.13 7.77
CA ALA A 79 -6.46 -0.38 6.34
C ALA A 79 -7.68 0.31 5.70
N PHE A 80 -7.53 0.78 4.47
CA PHE A 80 -8.52 1.49 3.64
C PHE A 80 -9.02 2.83 4.19
N SER A 81 -8.52 3.30 5.33
CA SER A 81 -8.84 4.65 5.82
C SER A 81 -8.16 5.75 5.00
N GLN A 82 -7.08 5.42 4.29
CA GLN A 82 -6.28 6.34 3.48
C GLN A 82 -5.87 5.68 2.17
N LYS A 83 -5.72 6.50 1.11
CA LYS A 83 -5.13 6.05 -0.16
C LYS A 83 -3.64 5.76 -0.02
N GLY A 84 -3.10 5.01 -0.97
CA GLY A 84 -1.67 4.71 -1.02
C GLY A 84 -0.84 5.99 -1.17
N VAL A 85 0.28 6.07 -0.46
CA VAL A 85 1.10 7.27 -0.36
C VAL A 85 2.59 6.93 -0.28
N LEU A 86 3.43 7.75 -0.94
CA LEU A 86 4.85 7.90 -0.64
C LEU A 86 5.02 9.02 0.38
N THR A 87 5.65 8.72 1.50
CA THR A 87 5.90 9.72 2.54
C THR A 87 7.11 9.31 3.37
N THR A 88 7.34 9.96 4.50
CA THR A 88 8.33 9.54 5.50
C THR A 88 7.60 9.16 6.78
N ILE A 89 8.33 8.58 7.75
CA ILE A 89 7.78 8.32 9.09
C ILE A 89 7.26 9.62 9.72
N GLU A 90 8.03 10.70 9.60
CA GLU A 90 7.59 12.04 10.02
C GLU A 90 6.34 12.51 9.29
N GLY A 91 6.31 12.37 7.96
CA GLY A 91 5.18 12.79 7.14
C GLY A 91 3.89 12.03 7.47
N MET A 92 3.98 10.76 7.88
CA MET A 92 2.82 10.01 8.38
C MET A 92 2.26 10.60 9.68
N ILE A 93 3.14 10.96 10.62
CA ILE A 93 2.74 11.57 11.90
C ILE A 93 2.15 12.96 11.67
N ASP A 94 2.78 13.78 10.82
CA ASP A 94 2.27 15.11 10.48
C ASP A 94 0.89 15.06 9.82
N ARG A 95 0.67 14.09 8.93
CA ARG A 95 -0.65 13.87 8.34
C ARG A 95 -1.69 13.45 9.36
N ALA A 96 -1.33 12.56 10.30
CA ALA A 96 -2.23 12.14 11.37
C ALA A 96 -2.61 13.34 12.26
N VAL A 97 -1.63 14.16 12.63
CA VAL A 97 -1.84 15.39 13.40
C VAL A 97 -2.75 16.35 12.65
N ALA A 98 -2.48 16.63 11.38
CA ALA A 98 -3.31 17.53 10.57
C ALA A 98 -4.75 17.03 10.45
N GLY A 99 -4.95 15.72 10.25
CA GLY A 99 -6.28 15.10 10.19
C GLY A 99 -7.06 15.20 11.50
N LEU A 100 -6.38 15.09 12.65
CA LEU A 100 -7.01 15.28 13.96
C LEU A 100 -7.30 16.76 14.24
N GLU A 101 -6.41 17.67 13.87
CA GLU A 101 -6.52 19.11 14.13
C GLU A 101 -7.62 19.79 13.29
N GLN A 102 -7.84 19.35 12.06
CA GLN A 102 -8.74 20.02 11.11
C GLN A 102 -10.14 20.27 11.69
N ASP A 103 -10.70 19.30 12.42
CA ASP A 103 -12.06 19.39 12.96
C ASP A 103 -12.10 19.83 14.44
N GLN A 104 -10.95 20.11 15.07
CA GLN A 104 -10.91 20.55 16.47
C GLN A 104 -11.73 21.82 16.76
N PRO A 105 -11.81 22.84 15.88
CA PRO A 105 -12.67 24.00 16.11
C PRO A 105 -14.14 23.62 16.29
N ALA A 106 -14.64 22.70 15.47
CA ALA A 106 -16.01 22.20 15.58
C ALA A 106 -16.20 21.33 16.83
N ARG A 107 -15.24 20.43 17.12
CA ARG A 107 -15.29 19.57 18.32
C ARG A 107 -15.30 20.38 19.61
N ARG A 108 -14.50 21.43 19.73
CA ARG A 108 -14.47 22.31 20.92
C ARG A 108 -15.80 23.04 21.16
N ALA A 109 -16.59 23.29 20.11
CA ALA A 109 -17.91 23.92 20.22
C ALA A 109 -18.98 22.92 20.68
N MET A 110 -18.87 21.64 20.29
CA MET A 110 -19.85 20.59 20.60
C MET A 110 -19.54 19.86 21.91
N ASP A 111 -18.30 19.44 22.10
CA ASP A 111 -17.84 18.64 23.23
C ASP A 111 -16.40 19.02 23.62
N LYS A 112 -16.28 19.81 24.69
CA LYS A 112 -14.98 20.28 25.19
C LYS A 112 -14.15 19.17 25.82
N GLU A 113 -14.78 18.13 26.37
CA GLU A 113 -14.06 17.04 27.03
C GLU A 113 -13.37 16.17 25.98
N VAL A 114 -14.10 15.78 24.93
CA VAL A 114 -13.54 15.02 23.80
C VAL A 114 -12.48 15.84 23.08
N ALA A 115 -12.73 17.12 22.83
CA ALA A 115 -11.74 17.99 22.21
C ALA A 115 -10.44 18.09 23.04
N GLY A 116 -10.54 18.17 24.37
CA GLY A 116 -9.39 18.19 25.26
C GLY A 116 -8.56 16.90 25.21
N LYS A 117 -9.21 15.74 25.17
CA LYS A 117 -8.54 14.43 25.00
C LYS A 117 -7.82 14.33 23.65
N ILE A 118 -8.42 14.85 22.58
CA ILE A 118 -7.80 14.89 21.25
C ILE A 118 -6.60 15.84 21.23
N ASP A 119 -6.71 17.02 21.85
CA ASP A 119 -5.59 17.97 21.96
C ASP A 119 -4.40 17.36 22.72
N GLU A 120 -4.65 16.63 23.80
CA GLU A 120 -3.61 15.90 24.53
C GLU A 120 -2.94 14.83 23.64
N PHE A 121 -3.74 14.08 22.88
CA PHE A 121 -3.24 13.05 21.97
C PHE A 121 -2.40 13.62 20.82
N ILE A 122 -2.84 14.74 20.23
CA ILE A 122 -2.07 15.50 19.24
C ILE A 122 -0.72 15.92 19.83
N GLY A 123 -0.71 16.38 21.10
CA GLY A 123 0.51 16.69 21.82
C GLY A 123 1.47 15.52 21.90
N LYS A 124 0.97 14.32 22.22
CA LYS A 124 1.77 13.07 22.26
C LYS A 124 2.35 12.72 20.88
N LEU A 125 1.56 12.82 19.81
CA LEU A 125 2.04 12.59 18.45
C LEU A 125 3.14 13.57 18.04
N ARG A 126 2.98 14.86 18.37
CA ARG A 126 4.01 15.89 18.11
C ARG A 126 5.31 15.61 18.87
N GLN A 127 5.23 15.09 20.10
CA GLN A 127 6.41 14.73 20.90
C GLN A 127 7.21 13.57 20.31
N LEU A 128 6.57 12.64 19.59
CA LEU A 128 7.30 11.54 18.92
C LEU A 128 8.33 12.05 17.91
N LYS A 129 8.07 13.20 17.28
CA LYS A 129 8.99 13.81 16.29
C LYS A 129 10.33 14.22 16.89
N GLU A 130 10.37 14.52 18.18
CA GLU A 130 11.61 14.89 18.86
C GLU A 130 12.50 13.68 19.15
N VAL A 131 11.91 12.47 19.15
CA VAL A 131 12.57 11.18 19.43
C VAL A 131 13.32 11.19 20.77
N ASN A 132 12.73 11.85 21.78
CA ASN A 132 13.28 11.86 23.15
C ASN A 132 13.22 10.47 23.81
N SER A 133 12.33 9.61 23.34
CA SER A 133 12.19 8.23 23.78
C SER A 133 11.96 7.35 22.56
N PRO A 134 12.63 6.20 22.46
CA PRO A 134 12.41 5.28 21.35
C PRO A 134 10.96 4.80 21.31
N PHE A 135 10.45 4.57 20.10
CA PHE A 135 9.11 4.01 19.89
C PHE A 135 9.12 3.05 18.69
N THR A 136 8.06 2.25 18.58
CA THR A 136 7.94 1.25 17.53
C THR A 136 6.98 1.73 16.47
N PHE A 137 7.44 1.76 15.22
CA PHE A 137 6.57 1.95 14.07
C PHE A 137 6.32 0.61 13.37
N ILE A 138 5.05 0.23 13.25
CA ILE A 138 4.65 -1.02 12.59
C ILE A 138 3.84 -0.70 11.34
N LEU A 139 4.29 -1.20 10.19
CA LEU A 139 3.54 -1.15 8.93
C LEU A 139 3.23 -2.58 8.49
N ASP A 140 1.95 -2.93 8.47
CA ASP A 140 1.48 -4.26 8.14
C ASP A 140 0.60 -4.22 6.89
N ASP A 141 1.07 -4.85 5.82
CA ASP A 141 0.42 -4.87 4.52
C ASP A 141 0.18 -6.30 4.03
N PRO A 142 -1.07 -6.77 4.08
CA PRO A 142 -1.45 -8.07 3.54
C PRO A 142 -1.17 -8.23 2.04
N SER A 143 -1.16 -7.14 1.26
CA SER A 143 -0.85 -7.21 -0.18
C SER A 143 0.62 -7.42 -0.48
N GLY A 144 1.51 -7.18 0.48
CA GLY A 144 2.96 -7.29 0.33
C GLY A 144 3.61 -6.14 -0.47
N ASN A 145 2.86 -5.07 -0.76
CA ASN A 145 3.28 -3.98 -1.64
C ASN A 145 3.73 -2.72 -0.89
N SER A 146 3.67 -2.69 0.44
CA SER A 146 4.23 -1.58 1.23
C SER A 146 5.73 -1.74 1.43
N PHE A 147 6.39 -0.63 1.77
CA PHE A 147 7.84 -0.57 1.93
C PHE A 147 8.26 0.47 2.96
N VAL A 148 9.33 0.16 3.68
CA VAL A 148 10.04 1.08 4.56
C VAL A 148 11.51 1.05 4.16
N GLU A 149 12.09 2.22 3.95
CA GLU A 149 13.47 2.39 3.51
C GLU A 149 14.47 1.85 4.55
N ASN A 150 15.47 1.14 4.04
CA ASN A 150 16.70 0.83 4.76
C ASN A 150 17.80 1.82 4.30
N PRO A 151 18.16 2.82 5.12
CA PRO A 151 19.16 3.82 4.76
C PRO A 151 20.59 3.26 4.70
N GLN A 152 20.81 2.06 5.23
CA GLN A 152 22.11 1.37 5.24
C GLN A 152 22.26 0.37 4.08
N ALA A 153 21.26 0.25 3.19
CA ALA A 153 21.30 -0.70 2.09
C ALA A 153 22.59 -0.53 1.24
N PRO A 154 23.26 -1.64 0.83
CA PRO A 154 22.84 -3.05 0.93
C PRO A 154 23.16 -3.71 2.29
N GLN A 155 23.72 -2.97 3.26
CA GLN A 155 23.98 -3.50 4.60
C GLN A 155 22.67 -3.77 5.33
N ARG A 156 22.72 -4.70 6.28
CA ARG A 156 21.57 -5.06 7.10
C ARG A 156 21.24 -3.91 8.05
N ASP A 157 19.97 -3.56 8.10
CA ASP A 157 19.41 -2.68 9.12
C ASP A 157 19.09 -3.47 10.40
N GLU A 158 19.67 -3.07 11.53
CA GLU A 158 19.38 -3.70 12.82
C GLU A 158 18.10 -3.17 13.47
N ALA A 159 17.67 -1.94 13.13
CA ALA A 159 16.48 -1.31 13.67
C ALA A 159 15.19 -1.74 12.95
N LEU A 160 15.30 -2.23 11.71
CA LEU A 160 14.15 -2.62 10.89
C LEU A 160 14.05 -4.16 10.76
N VAL A 161 13.00 -4.72 11.34
CA VAL A 161 12.63 -6.13 11.18
C VAL A 161 11.55 -6.26 10.11
N VAL A 162 11.82 -7.07 9.08
CA VAL A 162 10.87 -7.37 8.01
C VAL A 162 10.41 -8.82 8.11
N THR A 163 9.13 -9.03 8.38
CA THR A 163 8.52 -10.37 8.47
C THR A 163 7.56 -10.57 7.29
N ARG A 164 7.72 -11.68 6.57
CA ARG A 164 6.77 -12.09 5.54
C ARG A 164 5.85 -13.17 6.10
N TYR A 165 4.57 -13.12 5.76
CA TYR A 165 3.59 -14.04 6.31
C TYR A 165 2.58 -14.53 5.26
N ARG A 166 2.01 -15.71 5.51
CA ARG A 166 0.88 -16.21 4.73
C ARG A 166 -0.39 -15.50 5.18
N ARG A 167 -1.12 -14.91 4.24
CA ARG A 167 -2.38 -14.20 4.49
C ARG A 167 -3.40 -15.12 5.15
N SER A 168 -4.15 -14.58 6.12
CA SER A 168 -5.35 -15.23 6.64
C SER A 168 -6.46 -15.26 5.58
N PRO A 169 -7.48 -16.13 5.71
CA PRO A 169 -8.64 -16.13 4.82
C PRO A 169 -9.34 -14.76 4.76
N GLN A 170 -9.43 -14.06 5.89
CA GLN A 170 -10.02 -12.72 5.97
C GLN A 170 -9.18 -11.71 5.19
N GLN A 171 -7.85 -11.76 5.32
CA GLN A 171 -6.94 -10.90 4.56
C GLN A 171 -6.99 -11.19 3.06
N SER A 172 -7.09 -12.45 2.65
CA SER A 172 -7.24 -12.81 1.24
C SER A 172 -8.56 -12.28 0.67
N ALA A 173 -9.67 -12.50 1.38
CA ALA A 173 -10.99 -12.00 0.97
C ALA A 173 -11.02 -10.46 0.88
N MET A 174 -10.39 -9.77 1.84
CA MET A 174 -10.24 -8.31 1.87
C MET A 174 -9.51 -7.77 0.63
N LEU A 175 -8.58 -8.54 0.08
CA LEU A 175 -7.83 -8.20 -1.13
C LEU A 175 -8.51 -8.71 -2.41
N GLY A 176 -9.70 -9.32 -2.32
CA GLY A 176 -10.38 -9.93 -3.46
C GLY A 176 -9.65 -11.15 -4.02
N LEU A 177 -8.78 -11.79 -3.23
CA LEU A 177 -8.16 -13.05 -3.60
C LEU A 177 -9.12 -14.18 -3.26
N GLU A 178 -9.64 -14.85 -4.28
CA GLU A 178 -10.36 -16.09 -4.08
C GLU A 178 -9.42 -17.11 -3.42
N VAL A 179 -9.90 -17.75 -2.35
CA VAL A 179 -9.29 -18.99 -1.88
C VAL A 179 -9.65 -20.05 -2.92
N ASP A 180 -8.89 -20.13 -3.99
CA ASP A 180 -8.78 -21.36 -4.77
C ASP A 180 -8.12 -22.39 -3.86
N ALA A 181 -8.92 -22.96 -2.96
CA ALA A 181 -8.65 -24.26 -2.37
C ALA A 181 -8.97 -25.34 -3.41
N LYS A 182 -8.37 -25.23 -4.60
CA LYS A 182 -8.04 -26.41 -5.39
C LYS A 182 -6.57 -26.71 -5.11
N PRO A 183 -6.20 -27.95 -4.76
CA PRO A 183 -4.81 -28.36 -4.68
C PRO A 183 -4.10 -28.04 -6.01
N PRO A 184 -2.76 -27.95 -6.03
CA PRO A 184 -1.97 -27.58 -7.21
C PRO A 184 -1.94 -28.67 -8.31
N ASP A 185 -3.07 -29.32 -8.56
CA ASP A 185 -3.35 -30.15 -9.74
C ASP A 185 -4.59 -29.60 -10.46
N ALA A 186 -4.48 -28.36 -10.91
CA ALA A 186 -5.24 -27.82 -12.04
C ALA A 186 -4.64 -26.46 -12.41
N ALA A 187 -3.39 -26.44 -12.89
CA ALA A 187 -3.16 -25.56 -14.02
C ALA A 187 -4.12 -26.11 -15.09
N GLU A 188 -5.24 -25.42 -15.35
CA GLU A 188 -6.06 -25.76 -16.51
C GLU A 188 -5.15 -25.69 -17.72
N ASP A 189 -4.84 -26.88 -18.18
CA ASP A 189 -3.78 -27.09 -19.10
C ASP A 189 -4.32 -26.82 -20.51
N LEU A 190 -4.39 -25.55 -20.87
CA LEU A 190 -4.71 -25.09 -22.22
C LEU A 190 -3.76 -25.67 -23.29
N ARG A 191 -2.73 -26.46 -22.89
CA ARG A 191 -1.82 -27.17 -23.80
C ARG A 191 -2.53 -28.24 -24.64
N ASP A 192 -3.69 -28.76 -24.20
CA ASP A 192 -4.45 -29.78 -24.94
C ASP A 192 -5.80 -29.33 -25.48
N GLU A 193 -6.23 -28.10 -25.21
CA GLU A 193 -7.48 -27.57 -25.75
C GLU A 193 -7.31 -27.12 -27.20
N VAL A 194 -8.17 -27.65 -28.07
CA VAL A 194 -8.30 -27.20 -29.46
C VAL A 194 -9.29 -26.04 -29.47
N LEU A 195 -8.78 -24.83 -29.70
CA LEU A 195 -9.62 -23.64 -29.79
C LEU A 195 -10.25 -23.59 -31.19
N GLN A 196 -11.58 -23.68 -31.28
CA GLN A 196 -12.33 -23.63 -32.52
C GLN A 196 -12.95 -22.23 -32.71
N PHE A 197 -12.64 -21.57 -33.83
CA PHE A 197 -13.21 -20.28 -34.18
C PHE A 197 -13.87 -20.34 -35.55
N ASN A 198 -15.03 -19.71 -35.69
CA ASN A 198 -15.66 -19.57 -37.00
C ASN A 198 -14.93 -18.49 -37.81
N THR A 199 -14.60 -18.83 -39.05
CA THR A 199 -13.97 -17.94 -40.02
C THR A 199 -14.54 -18.22 -41.41
N ASN A 200 -14.14 -17.44 -42.40
CA ASN A 200 -14.52 -17.73 -43.79
C ASN A 200 -13.32 -18.31 -44.53
N CYS A 201 -13.57 -19.29 -45.40
CA CYS A 201 -12.55 -19.84 -46.27
C CYS A 201 -11.95 -18.71 -47.14
N PRO A 202 -10.62 -18.48 -47.13
CA PRO A 202 -10.01 -17.36 -47.84
C PRO A 202 -10.11 -17.47 -49.38
N GLU A 203 -10.49 -18.63 -49.90
CA GLU A 203 -10.61 -18.88 -51.34
C GLU A 203 -12.05 -18.76 -51.87
N CYS A 204 -13.05 -19.23 -51.11
CA CYS A 204 -14.46 -19.22 -51.55
C CYS A 204 -15.41 -18.43 -50.63
N ASN A 205 -14.90 -17.85 -49.55
CA ASN A 205 -15.61 -17.05 -48.55
C ASN A 205 -16.80 -17.77 -47.86
N ALA A 206 -16.90 -19.09 -47.98
CA ALA A 206 -17.90 -19.89 -47.27
C ALA A 206 -17.57 -19.97 -45.77
N PRO A 207 -18.59 -20.01 -44.89
CA PRO A 207 -18.39 -20.16 -43.45
C PRO A 207 -17.73 -21.50 -43.12
N ALA A 208 -16.65 -21.45 -42.36
CA ALA A 208 -15.85 -22.58 -41.93
C ALA A 208 -15.42 -22.41 -40.47
N SER A 209 -14.86 -23.46 -39.86
CA SER A 209 -14.33 -23.38 -38.50
C SER A 209 -12.86 -23.79 -38.48
N THR A 210 -12.01 -22.94 -37.90
CA THR A 210 -10.57 -23.17 -37.76
C THR A 210 -10.25 -23.62 -36.35
N ASN A 211 -9.51 -24.71 -36.25
CA ASN A 211 -9.03 -25.29 -35.00
C ASN A 211 -7.57 -24.91 -34.78
N MET A 212 -7.26 -24.28 -33.64
CA MET A 212 -5.91 -23.86 -33.28
C MET A 212 -5.47 -24.57 -32.00
N LYS A 213 -4.30 -25.23 -32.05
CA LYS A 213 -3.63 -25.83 -30.89
C LYS A 213 -2.28 -25.15 -30.71
N VAL A 214 -1.99 -24.67 -29.50
CA VAL A 214 -0.71 -24.03 -29.19
C VAL A 214 0.36 -25.12 -29.02
N VAL A 215 1.37 -25.14 -29.89
CA VAL A 215 2.50 -26.09 -29.82
C VAL A 215 3.79 -25.29 -29.56
N ARG A 216 4.64 -25.73 -28.63
CA ARG A 216 5.97 -25.14 -28.43
C ARG A 216 6.96 -25.74 -29.44
N ILE A 217 7.81 -24.90 -30.03
CA ILE A 217 9.00 -25.29 -30.78
C ILE A 217 10.17 -25.40 -29.79
#